data_AF-A0A925GJ08-F1
#
_entry.id   AF-A0A925GJ08-F1
#
_cell.length_a   1.000
_cell.length_b   1.000
_cell.length_c   1.000
_cell.angle_alpha   90.00
_cell.angle_beta   90.00
_cell.angle_gamma   90.00
#
_symmetry.space_group_name_H-M   'P 1'
#
loop_
_entity.id
_entity.type
_entity.pdbx_description
1 polymer ?
#
loop_
_entity_poly.entity_id
_entity_poly.type
_entity_poly.pdbx_seq_one_letter_code
_entity_poly.pdbx_strand_id
1 'polypeptide(L)'
;MVRYLLRTNDYVWASSGVLGGTVFLIYTADRLWDTQRMPVVPATERHQFHRAHRSALWSAVGVVAVLTGIVALGLPCRVIGFGLGLAVAVGGYLSVVHVFGARVRPWFHKEPLVAFLYAAGVWGSVMALKWEPSFVDGVLCLVFAGVAFQNLLLFSWFEAETDRRANESSLAVHWGNDRTRRVLNGLAWVVLLLAGLSFALAPDVRPRA
;
A
#
# COMPACT_ATOMS: atom_id res chain seq x y z
N MET A 1 30.75 -15.56 6.97
CA MET A 1 30.25 -14.18 6.80
C MET A 1 29.70 -13.93 5.39
N VAL A 2 30.48 -14.14 4.32
CA VAL A 2 30.04 -13.92 2.92
C VAL A 2 28.78 -14.71 2.52
N ARG A 3 28.68 -16.02 2.83
CA ARG A 3 27.47 -16.82 2.55
C ARG A 3 26.23 -16.36 3.33
N TYR A 4 26.41 -15.77 4.50
CA TYR A 4 25.29 -15.24 5.29
C TYR A 4 24.77 -13.93 4.69
N LEU A 5 25.70 -13.04 4.29
CA LEU A 5 25.38 -11.78 3.61
C LEU A 5 24.69 -11.99 2.25
N LEU A 6 25.18 -12.96 1.45
CA LEU A 6 24.54 -13.34 0.18
C LEU A 6 23.10 -13.83 0.41
N ARG A 7 22.90 -14.73 1.39
CA ARG A 7 21.58 -15.27 1.71
C ARG A 7 20.60 -14.21 2.23
N THR A 8 21.06 -13.23 3.02
CA THR A 8 20.21 -12.11 3.44
C THR A 8 19.83 -11.20 2.28
N ASN A 9 20.75 -10.96 1.33
CA ASN A 9 20.46 -10.15 0.16
C ASN A 9 19.39 -10.82 -0.73
N ASP A 10 19.47 -12.13 -0.91
CA ASP A 10 18.49 -12.91 -1.67
C ASP A 10 17.07 -12.77 -1.07
N TYR A 11 16.95 -12.77 0.27
CA TYR A 11 15.66 -12.55 0.92
C TYR A 11 15.12 -11.13 0.75
N VAL A 12 15.99 -10.11 0.70
CA VAL A 12 15.54 -8.73 0.46
C VAL A 12 14.95 -8.63 -0.94
N TRP A 13 15.67 -9.11 -1.97
CA TRP A 13 15.17 -9.07 -3.35
C TRP A 13 13.91 -9.91 -3.55
N ALA A 14 13.86 -11.11 -2.97
CA ALA A 14 12.67 -11.95 -3.02
C ALA A 14 11.47 -11.29 -2.31
N SER A 15 11.67 -10.70 -1.13
CA SER A 15 10.60 -10.03 -0.38
C SER A 15 10.10 -8.79 -1.14
N SER A 16 11.00 -7.98 -1.69
CA SER A 16 10.64 -6.82 -2.51
C SER A 16 9.91 -7.22 -3.79
N GLY A 17 10.35 -8.30 -4.46
CA GLY A 17 9.67 -8.85 -5.63
C GLY A 17 8.26 -9.34 -5.31
N VAL A 18 8.11 -10.09 -4.21
CA VAL A 18 6.80 -10.58 -3.75
C VAL A 18 5.88 -9.43 -3.37
N LEU A 19 6.39 -8.41 -2.68
CA LEU A 19 5.64 -7.22 -2.32
C LEU A 19 5.18 -6.44 -3.56
N GLY A 20 6.09 -6.19 -4.51
CA GLY A 20 5.76 -5.51 -5.77
C GLY A 20 4.72 -6.26 -6.59
N GLY A 21 4.88 -7.57 -6.73
CA GLY A 21 3.91 -8.45 -7.38
C GLY A 21 2.55 -8.43 -6.68
N THR A 22 2.54 -8.51 -5.35
CA THR A 22 1.31 -8.46 -4.55
C THR A 22 0.57 -7.13 -4.70
N VAL A 23 1.29 -6.00 -4.66
CA VAL A 23 0.71 -4.67 -4.88
C VAL A 23 0.11 -4.56 -6.27
N PHE A 24 0.83 -5.03 -7.30
CA PHE A 24 0.31 -5.07 -8.66
C PHE A 24 -0.97 -5.90 -8.75
N LEU A 25 -0.97 -7.11 -8.17
CA LEU A 25 -2.12 -8.02 -8.19
C LEU A 25 -3.34 -7.39 -7.52
N ILE A 26 -3.19 -6.85 -6.31
CA ILE A 26 -4.29 -6.22 -5.58
C ILE A 26 -4.81 -5.02 -6.36
N TYR A 27 -3.92 -4.13 -6.81
CA TYR A 27 -4.31 -2.93 -7.54
C TYR A 27 -5.03 -3.27 -8.85
N THR A 28 -4.44 -4.13 -9.69
CA THR A 28 -5.01 -4.45 -11.00
C THR A 28 -6.30 -5.25 -10.88
N ALA A 29 -6.38 -6.22 -9.95
CA ALA A 29 -7.60 -6.99 -9.72
C ALA A 29 -8.74 -6.11 -9.18
N ASP A 30 -8.46 -5.25 -8.19
CA ASP A 30 -9.43 -4.28 -7.65
C ASP A 30 -9.98 -3.37 -8.76
N ARG A 31 -9.11 -2.79 -9.58
CA ARG A 31 -9.52 -1.94 -10.70
C ARG A 31 -10.31 -2.70 -11.76
N LEU A 32 -9.90 -3.92 -12.13
CA LEU A 32 -10.64 -4.74 -13.09
C LEU A 32 -12.04 -5.07 -12.57
N TRP A 33 -12.16 -5.39 -11.28
CA TRP A 33 -13.42 -5.66 -10.63
C TRP A 33 -14.33 -4.42 -10.58
N ASP A 34 -13.79 -3.27 -10.22
CA ASP A 34 -14.52 -1.99 -10.20
C ASP A 34 -15.07 -1.62 -11.58
N THR A 35 -14.27 -1.78 -12.65
CA THR A 35 -14.73 -1.46 -14.01
C THR A 35 -15.88 -2.34 -14.52
N GLN A 36 -16.11 -3.53 -13.92
CA GLN A 36 -17.26 -4.37 -14.25
C GLN A 36 -18.57 -3.83 -13.66
N ARG A 37 -18.51 -3.15 -12.51
CA ARG A 37 -19.67 -2.68 -11.75
C ARG A 37 -19.99 -1.20 -11.97
N MET A 38 -19.02 -0.43 -12.45
CA MET A 38 -19.18 1.01 -12.64
C MET A 38 -19.97 1.36 -13.92
N PRO A 39 -20.93 2.31 -13.84
CA PRO A 39 -21.55 2.90 -15.03
C PRO A 39 -20.50 3.55 -15.94
N VAL A 40 -20.81 3.66 -17.23
CA VAL A 40 -19.87 4.15 -18.26
C VAL A 40 -19.39 5.58 -17.98
N VAL A 41 -20.18 6.39 -17.26
CA VAL A 41 -19.87 7.78 -16.92
C VAL A 41 -20.36 8.06 -15.49
N PRO A 42 -19.57 8.78 -14.65
CA PRO A 42 -18.24 9.34 -14.92
C PRO A 42 -17.10 8.36 -14.58
N ALA A 43 -16.27 8.03 -15.58
CA ALA A 43 -15.09 7.16 -15.43
C ALA A 43 -13.81 7.91 -15.79
N THR A 44 -12.82 7.93 -14.89
CA THR A 44 -11.51 8.57 -15.16
C THR A 44 -10.72 7.80 -16.23
N GLU A 45 -9.72 8.43 -16.86
CA GLU A 45 -8.92 7.83 -17.94
C GLU A 45 -8.34 6.47 -17.55
N ARG A 46 -7.89 6.32 -16.29
CA ARG A 46 -7.40 5.05 -15.74
C ARG A 46 -8.46 3.93 -15.74
N HIS A 47 -9.73 4.26 -15.47
CA HIS A 47 -10.82 3.27 -15.55
C HIS A 47 -11.11 2.87 -16.99
N GLN A 48 -11.01 3.82 -17.93
CA GLN A 48 -11.20 3.55 -19.36
C GLN A 48 -10.10 2.62 -19.89
N PHE A 49 -8.84 2.85 -19.50
CA PHE A 49 -7.71 1.97 -19.86
C PHE A 49 -7.92 0.53 -19.38
N HIS A 50 -8.32 0.33 -18.13
CA HIS A 50 -8.57 -1.01 -17.57
C HIS A 50 -9.74 -1.72 -18.25
N ARG A 51 -10.79 -0.98 -18.60
CA ARG A 51 -11.94 -1.52 -19.33
C ARG A 51 -11.55 -1.95 -20.75
N ALA A 52 -10.78 -1.13 -21.46
CA ALA A 52 -10.32 -1.40 -22.83
C ALA A 52 -9.39 -2.61 -22.91
N HIS A 53 -8.50 -2.80 -21.93
CA HIS A 53 -7.47 -3.85 -21.93
C HIS A 53 -7.78 -5.02 -20.98
N ARG A 54 -9.05 -5.20 -20.58
CA ARG A 54 -9.46 -6.13 -19.51
C ARG A 54 -8.89 -7.55 -19.65
N SER A 55 -8.88 -8.12 -20.86
CA SER A 55 -8.46 -9.52 -21.09
C SER A 55 -6.95 -9.67 -20.96
N ALA A 56 -6.19 -8.71 -21.50
CA ALA A 56 -4.74 -8.67 -21.35
C ALA A 56 -4.35 -8.48 -19.88
N LEU A 57 -5.05 -7.59 -19.16
CA LEU A 57 -4.79 -7.33 -17.75
C LEU A 57 -5.15 -8.53 -16.85
N TRP A 58 -6.24 -9.25 -17.10
CA TRP A 58 -6.53 -10.51 -16.40
C TRP A 58 -5.47 -11.58 -16.65
N SER A 59 -4.95 -11.66 -17.87
CA SER A 59 -3.85 -12.57 -18.20
C SER A 59 -2.57 -12.18 -17.45
N ALA A 60 -2.26 -10.88 -17.39
CA ALA A 60 -1.14 -10.34 -16.62
C ALA A 60 -1.29 -10.63 -15.11
N VAL A 61 -2.50 -10.48 -14.55
CA VAL A 61 -2.80 -10.86 -13.16
C VAL A 61 -2.49 -12.34 -12.93
N GLY A 62 -2.94 -13.24 -13.82
CA GLY A 62 -2.63 -14.67 -13.71
C GLY A 62 -1.13 -14.97 -13.73
N VAL A 63 -0.40 -14.39 -14.69
CA VAL A 63 1.06 -14.59 -14.82
C VAL A 63 1.80 -14.05 -13.60
N VAL A 64 1.51 -12.82 -13.18
CA VAL A 64 2.16 -12.20 -12.02
C VAL A 64 1.83 -12.96 -10.74
N ALA A 65 0.62 -13.50 -10.59
CA ALA A 65 0.25 -14.31 -9.43
C ALA A 65 1.09 -15.59 -9.33
N VAL A 66 1.27 -16.30 -10.45
CA VAL A 66 2.11 -17.50 -10.49
C VAL A 66 3.57 -17.17 -10.18
N LEU A 67 4.13 -16.14 -10.83
CA LEU A 67 5.52 -15.74 -10.60
C LEU A 67 5.75 -15.28 -9.16
N THR A 68 4.85 -14.46 -8.61
CA THR A 68 4.89 -13.99 -7.23
C THR A 68 4.82 -15.17 -6.25
N GLY A 69 3.93 -16.13 -6.51
CA GLY A 69 3.80 -17.36 -5.72
C GLY A 69 5.09 -18.18 -5.72
N ILE A 70 5.72 -18.37 -6.89
CA ILE A 70 6.99 -19.10 -7.00
C ILE A 70 8.10 -18.42 -6.19
N VAL A 71 8.24 -17.09 -6.30
CA VAL A 71 9.25 -16.34 -5.53
C VAL A 71 8.96 -16.43 -4.03
N ALA A 72 7.67 -16.40 -3.63
CA ALA A 72 7.27 -16.50 -2.23
C ALA A 72 7.65 -17.83 -1.57
N LEU A 73 7.77 -18.93 -2.33
CA LEU A 73 8.25 -20.22 -1.82
C LEU A 73 9.70 -20.17 -1.31
N GLY A 74 10.49 -19.19 -1.77
CA GLY A 74 11.86 -18.95 -1.31
C GLY A 74 11.96 -18.11 -0.03
N LEU A 75 10.84 -17.59 0.48
CA LEU A 75 10.85 -16.71 1.65
C LEU A 75 10.95 -17.49 2.97
N PRO A 76 11.57 -16.91 4.01
CA PRO A 76 11.58 -17.52 5.34
C PRO A 76 10.17 -17.68 5.91
N CYS A 77 9.93 -18.77 6.65
CA CYS A 77 8.61 -19.06 7.24
C CYS A 77 8.05 -17.91 8.09
N ARG A 78 8.91 -17.12 8.75
CA ARG A 78 8.50 -15.92 9.51
C ARG A 78 7.86 -14.85 8.62
N VAL A 79 8.43 -14.61 7.44
CA VAL A 79 7.91 -13.64 6.45
C VAL A 79 6.62 -14.17 5.84
N ILE A 80 6.56 -15.46 5.49
CA ILE A 80 5.35 -16.10 4.97
C ILE A 80 4.23 -16.03 6.00
N GLY A 81 4.49 -16.41 7.27
CA GLY A 81 3.50 -16.35 8.34
C GLY A 81 2.98 -14.94 8.60
N PHE A 82 3.87 -13.95 8.61
CA PHE A 82 3.46 -12.54 8.67
C PHE A 82 2.58 -12.15 7.48
N GLY A 83 2.99 -12.50 6.26
CA GLY A 83 2.25 -12.21 5.04
C GLY A 83 0.87 -12.86 5.01
N LEU A 84 0.73 -14.10 5.49
CA LEU A 84 -0.56 -14.77 5.62
C LEU A 84 -1.46 -14.07 6.64
N GLY A 85 -0.93 -13.66 7.79
CA GLY A 85 -1.68 -12.88 8.77
C GLY A 85 -2.17 -11.55 8.20
N LEU A 86 -1.30 -10.84 7.47
CA LEU A 86 -1.67 -9.61 6.78
C LEU A 86 -2.70 -9.85 5.67
N ALA A 87 -2.58 -10.94 4.90
CA ALA A 87 -3.54 -11.32 3.87
C ALA A 87 -4.93 -11.60 4.47
N VAL A 88 -4.99 -12.24 5.65
CA VAL A 88 -6.26 -12.42 6.38
C VAL A 88 -6.84 -11.06 6.80
N ALA A 89 -6.02 -10.13 7.30
CA ALA A 89 -6.48 -8.80 7.67
C ALA A 89 -7.02 -8.00 6.47
N VAL A 90 -6.29 -8.01 5.35
CA VAL A 90 -6.70 -7.37 4.09
C VAL A 90 -7.98 -8.02 3.55
N GLY A 91 -8.02 -9.36 3.48
CA GLY A 91 -9.18 -10.11 3.02
C GLY A 91 -10.41 -9.88 3.89
N GLY A 92 -10.24 -9.83 5.21
CA GLY A 92 -11.30 -9.48 6.15
C GLY A 92 -11.85 -8.08 5.90
N TYR A 93 -10.96 -7.10 5.74
CA TYR A 93 -11.35 -5.73 5.39
C TYR A 93 -12.12 -5.65 4.06
N LEU A 94 -11.58 -6.23 2.99
CA LEU A 94 -12.23 -6.24 1.67
C LEU A 94 -13.58 -6.95 1.74
N SER A 95 -13.67 -8.06 2.48
CA SER A 95 -14.92 -8.77 2.69
C SER A 95 -15.94 -7.89 3.39
N VAL A 96 -15.56 -7.15 4.45
CA VAL A 96 -16.48 -6.23 5.13
C VAL A 96 -16.97 -5.14 4.17
N VAL A 97 -16.07 -4.52 3.40
CA VAL A 97 -16.42 -3.46 2.45
C VAL A 97 -17.33 -3.97 1.34
N HIS A 98 -17.05 -5.16 0.77
CA HIS A 98 -17.84 -5.71 -0.32
C HIS A 98 -19.16 -6.36 0.11
N VAL A 99 -19.23 -6.95 1.32
CA VAL A 99 -20.44 -7.63 1.82
C VAL A 99 -21.41 -6.63 2.43
N PHE A 100 -20.95 -5.71 3.27
CA PHE A 100 -21.83 -4.75 3.96
C PHE A 100 -22.12 -3.49 3.12
N GLY A 101 -21.42 -3.33 1.99
CA GLY A 101 -21.77 -2.39 0.92
C GLY A 101 -21.95 -0.94 1.38
N ALA A 102 -22.94 -0.26 0.79
CA ALA A 102 -23.20 1.17 0.97
C ALA A 102 -23.57 1.58 2.41
N ARG A 103 -23.94 0.65 3.31
CA ARG A 103 -24.35 0.96 4.69
C ARG A 103 -23.18 1.35 5.59
N VAL A 104 -22.03 0.72 5.42
CA VAL A 104 -20.83 0.97 6.25
C VAL A 104 -19.81 1.88 5.56
N ARG A 105 -19.92 2.01 4.23
CA ARG A 105 -19.01 2.79 3.36
C ARG A 105 -18.78 4.24 3.80
N PRO A 106 -19.79 5.00 4.29
CA PRO A 106 -19.58 6.39 4.71
C PRO A 106 -18.75 6.54 6.00
N TRP A 107 -18.70 5.49 6.82
CA TRP A 107 -17.99 5.48 8.10
C TRP A 107 -16.59 4.87 8.00
N PHE A 108 -16.33 4.13 6.92
CA PHE A 108 -15.06 3.47 6.64
C PHE A 108 -14.34 4.17 5.48
N HIS A 109 -13.66 5.26 5.81
CA HIS A 109 -12.70 5.87 4.89
C HIS A 109 -11.57 4.88 4.66
N LYS A 110 -11.43 4.42 3.41
CA LYS A 110 -10.45 3.40 3.03
C LYS A 110 -9.02 3.93 3.13
N GLU A 111 -8.81 5.23 3.02
CA GLU A 111 -7.48 5.83 2.86
C GLU A 111 -6.54 5.58 4.05
N PRO A 112 -6.91 5.83 5.33
CA PRO A 112 -6.01 5.60 6.46
C PRO A 112 -5.68 4.12 6.65
N LEU A 113 -6.67 3.24 6.47
CA LEU A 113 -6.49 1.82 6.65
C LEU A 113 -5.64 1.20 5.55
N VAL A 114 -5.87 1.56 4.28
CA VAL A 114 -5.06 1.09 3.16
C VAL A 114 -3.62 1.58 3.30
N ALA A 115 -3.39 2.83 3.73
CA ALA A 115 -2.05 3.33 4.03
C ALA A 115 -1.36 2.50 5.12
N PHE A 116 -2.08 2.18 6.20
CA PHE A 116 -1.55 1.37 7.30
C PHE A 116 -1.23 -0.06 6.85
N LEU A 117 -2.14 -0.74 6.15
CA LEU A 117 -1.93 -2.09 5.65
C LEU A 117 -0.77 -2.15 4.65
N TYR A 118 -0.63 -1.14 3.80
CA TYR A 118 0.49 -1.03 2.87
C TYR A 118 1.81 -0.83 3.61
N ALA A 119 1.86 0.10 4.56
CA ALA A 119 3.04 0.33 5.40
C ALA A 119 3.42 -0.92 6.21
N ALA A 120 2.43 -1.61 6.78
CA ALA A 120 2.62 -2.87 7.49
C ALA A 120 3.17 -3.97 6.57
N GLY A 121 2.70 -4.06 5.32
CA GLY A 121 3.24 -5.01 4.34
C GLY A 121 4.72 -4.75 4.03
N VAL A 122 5.07 -3.48 3.78
CA VAL A 122 6.44 -3.07 3.44
C VAL A 122 7.37 -3.27 4.65
N TRP A 123 7.08 -2.58 5.76
CA TRP A 123 7.95 -2.58 6.94
C TRP A 123 7.86 -3.86 7.75
N GLY A 124 6.69 -4.51 7.81
CA GLY A 124 6.52 -5.76 8.52
C GLY A 124 7.34 -6.90 7.94
N SER A 125 7.56 -6.93 6.61
CA SER A 125 8.47 -7.90 6.00
C SER A 125 9.92 -7.73 6.46
N VAL A 126 10.38 -6.48 6.61
CA VAL A 126 11.72 -6.14 7.13
C VAL A 126 11.81 -6.46 8.63
N MET A 127 10.78 -6.11 9.39
CA MET A 127 10.68 -6.41 10.84
C MET A 127 10.65 -7.92 11.09
N ALA A 128 10.01 -8.71 10.24
CA ALA A 128 9.97 -10.17 10.36
C ALA A 128 11.35 -10.83 10.18
N LEU A 129 12.28 -10.13 9.51
CA LEU A 129 13.67 -10.55 9.29
C LEU A 129 14.64 -9.97 10.34
N LYS A 130 14.36 -8.79 10.89
CA LYS A 130 15.17 -8.15 11.94
C LYS A 130 14.79 -8.67 13.33
N TRP A 131 15.78 -9.01 14.15
CA TRP A 131 15.53 -9.44 15.54
C TRP A 131 15.24 -8.25 16.47
N GLU A 132 15.95 -7.13 16.28
CA GLU A 132 15.85 -5.93 17.13
C GLU A 132 15.73 -4.67 16.25
N PRO A 133 14.51 -4.16 16.03
CA PRO A 133 14.31 -2.91 15.32
C PRO A 133 14.75 -1.71 16.17
N SER A 134 15.46 -0.78 15.56
CA SER A 134 15.90 0.46 16.21
C SER A 134 14.78 1.49 16.29
N PHE A 135 14.94 2.51 17.14
CA PHE A 135 14.04 3.67 17.16
C PHE A 135 13.95 4.35 15.79
N VAL A 136 15.09 4.46 15.08
CA VAL A 136 15.16 5.04 13.72
C VAL A 136 14.35 4.22 12.72
N ASP A 137 14.37 2.88 12.81
CA ASP A 137 13.51 2.02 11.97
C ASP A 137 12.02 2.33 12.19
N GLY A 138 11.61 2.54 13.45
CA GLY A 138 10.25 2.95 13.79
C GLY A 138 9.87 4.31 13.20
N VAL A 139 10.76 5.31 13.29
CA VAL A 139 10.53 6.63 12.68
C VAL A 139 10.42 6.52 11.16
N LEU A 140 11.30 5.77 10.50
CA LEU A 140 11.24 5.55 9.05
C LEU A 140 9.97 4.82 8.62
N CYS A 141 9.47 3.88 9.43
CA CYS A 141 8.17 3.24 9.23
C CYS A 141 7.02 4.26 9.27
N LEU A 142 7.04 5.18 10.24
CA LEU A 142 6.04 6.25 10.34
C LEU A 142 6.13 7.25 9.19
N VAL A 143 7.35 7.62 8.77
CA VAL A 143 7.58 8.47 7.58
C VAL A 143 6.98 7.80 6.35
N PHE A 144 7.26 6.51 6.13
CA PHE A 144 6.71 5.76 4.99
C PHE A 144 5.19 5.68 5.03
N ALA A 145 4.60 5.38 6.20
CA ALA A 145 3.15 5.37 6.37
C ALA A 145 2.52 6.75 6.09
N GLY A 146 3.17 7.83 6.52
CA GLY A 146 2.76 9.21 6.22
C GLY A 146 2.78 9.52 4.73
N VAL A 147 3.84 9.12 4.01
CA VAL A 147 3.94 9.27 2.55
C VAL A 147 2.85 8.46 1.84
N ALA A 148 2.65 7.21 2.24
CA ALA A 148 1.60 6.35 1.67
C ALA A 148 0.21 6.94 1.89
N PHE A 149 -0.08 7.45 3.08
CA PHE A 149 -1.34 8.12 3.39
C PHE A 149 -1.51 9.42 2.60
N GLN A 150 -0.45 10.23 2.48
CA GLN A 150 -0.47 11.45 1.67
C GLN A 150 -0.78 11.14 0.20
N ASN A 151 -0.20 10.08 -0.36
CA ASN A 151 -0.47 9.65 -1.73
C ASN A 151 -1.95 9.28 -1.92
N LEU A 152 -2.55 8.51 -1.00
CA LEU A 152 -3.97 8.16 -1.07
C LEU A 152 -4.88 9.39 -0.89
N LEU A 153 -4.53 10.29 0.03
CA LEU A 153 -5.29 11.52 0.24
C LEU A 153 -5.20 12.46 -0.97
N LEU A 154 -4.07 12.46 -1.69
CA LEU A 154 -3.91 13.23 -2.92
C LEU A 154 -4.81 12.70 -4.04
N PHE A 155 -4.90 11.37 -4.20
CA PHE A 155 -5.86 10.77 -5.14
C PHE A 155 -7.31 11.08 -4.75
N SER A 156 -7.64 10.95 -3.46
CA SER A 156 -8.95 11.30 -2.91
C SER A 156 -9.28 12.77 -3.24
N TRP A 157 -8.32 13.68 -3.10
CA TRP A 157 -8.49 15.10 -3.41
C TRP A 157 -8.71 15.36 -4.91
N PHE A 158 -7.91 14.74 -5.78
CA PHE A 158 -8.07 14.91 -7.24
C PHE A 158 -9.40 14.36 -7.76
N GLU A 159 -9.89 13.28 -7.16
CA GLU A 159 -11.11 12.61 -7.62
C GLU A 159 -12.37 13.01 -6.84
N ALA A 160 -12.28 13.91 -5.87
CA ALA A 160 -13.37 14.28 -4.97
C ALA A 160 -14.67 14.67 -5.70
N GLU A 161 -14.58 15.38 -6.84
CA GLU A 161 -15.74 15.75 -7.64
C GLU A 161 -16.35 14.55 -8.38
N THR A 162 -15.50 13.63 -8.87
CA THR A 162 -15.94 12.39 -9.53
C THR A 162 -16.61 11.48 -8.51
N ASP A 163 -15.99 11.31 -7.33
CA ASP A 163 -16.52 10.51 -6.23
C ASP A 163 -17.88 11.04 -5.77
N ARG A 164 -18.02 12.37 -5.62
CA ARG A 164 -19.29 12.99 -5.24
C ARG A 164 -20.40 12.69 -6.24
N ARG A 165 -20.10 12.74 -7.55
CA ARG A 165 -21.07 12.41 -8.61
C ARG A 165 -21.41 10.91 -8.65
N ALA A 166 -20.47 10.06 -8.28
CA ALA A 166 -20.66 8.60 -8.20
C ALA A 166 -21.27 8.13 -6.87
N ASN A 167 -21.61 9.05 -5.95
CA ASN A 167 -22.06 8.76 -4.59
C ASN A 167 -21.09 7.84 -3.81
N GLU A 168 -19.80 8.07 -4.07
CA GLU A 168 -18.67 7.39 -3.45
C GLU A 168 -18.18 8.19 -2.24
N SER A 169 -17.85 7.50 -1.15
CA SER A 169 -17.30 8.14 0.05
C SER A 169 -15.77 8.13 -0.02
N SER A 170 -15.17 9.30 0.14
CA SER A 170 -13.73 9.50 0.30
C SER A 170 -13.47 10.63 1.29
N LEU A 171 -12.29 10.65 1.92
CA LEU A 171 -11.94 11.68 2.90
C LEU A 171 -12.06 13.09 2.31
N ALA A 172 -11.69 13.27 1.04
CA ALA A 172 -11.77 14.56 0.39
C ALA A 172 -13.22 15.03 0.18
N VAL A 173 -14.14 14.11 -0.10
CA VAL A 173 -15.59 14.42 -0.18
C VAL A 173 -16.12 14.86 1.19
N HIS A 174 -15.73 14.17 2.26
CA HIS A 174 -16.20 14.48 3.62
C HIS A 174 -15.57 15.74 4.22
N TRP A 175 -14.27 15.99 3.99
CA TRP A 175 -13.56 17.14 4.53
C TRP A 175 -13.68 18.40 3.67
N GLY A 176 -13.99 18.24 2.38
CA GLY A 176 -13.95 19.31 1.40
C GLY A 176 -12.52 19.63 0.93
N ASN A 177 -12.42 20.31 -0.22
CA ASN A 177 -11.14 20.54 -0.90
C ASN A 177 -10.15 21.36 -0.06
N ASP A 178 -10.60 22.43 0.60
CA ASP A 178 -9.70 23.34 1.34
C ASP A 178 -9.12 22.71 2.60
N ARG A 179 -9.92 21.94 3.35
CA ARG A 179 -9.44 21.21 4.52
C ARG A 179 -8.49 20.09 4.08
N THR A 180 -8.84 19.34 3.04
CA THR A 180 -7.99 18.27 2.51
C THR A 180 -6.63 18.79 2.06
N ARG A 181 -6.59 19.93 1.34
CA ARG A 181 -5.35 20.59 0.93
C ARG A 181 -4.50 21.04 2.12
N ARG A 182 -5.11 21.60 3.17
CA ARG A 182 -4.39 21.96 4.41
C ARG A 182 -3.81 20.74 5.10
N VAL A 183 -4.56 19.64 5.19
CA VAL A 183 -4.08 18.38 5.77
C VAL A 183 -2.93 17.81 4.95
N LEU A 184 -3.02 17.79 3.62
CA LEU A 184 -1.94 17.35 2.72
C LEU A 184 -0.65 18.16 2.97
N ASN A 185 -0.74 19.48 3.01
CA ASN A 185 0.43 20.34 3.25
C ASN A 185 1.01 20.14 4.66
N GLY A 186 0.15 20.06 5.69
CA GLY A 186 0.60 19.81 7.06
C GLY A 186 1.29 18.46 7.21
N LEU A 187 0.72 17.41 6.59
CA LEU A 187 1.29 16.07 6.59
C LEU A 187 2.66 16.05 5.88
N ALA A 188 2.80 16.76 4.75
CA ALA A 188 4.08 16.87 4.05
C ALA A 188 5.17 17.48 4.94
N TRP A 189 4.86 18.54 5.69
CA TRP A 189 5.82 19.13 6.63
C TRP A 189 6.17 18.17 7.77
N VAL A 190 5.19 17.48 8.35
CA VAL A 190 5.44 16.48 9.40
C VAL A 190 6.34 15.36 8.89
N VAL A 191 6.07 14.83 7.69
CA VAL A 191 6.88 13.78 7.05
C VAL A 191 8.32 14.27 6.83
N LEU A 192 8.53 15.49 6.33
CA LEU A 192 9.86 16.06 6.13
C LEU A 192 10.61 16.25 7.44
N LEU A 193 9.95 16.74 8.50
CA LEU A 193 10.56 16.91 9.81
C LEU A 193 10.96 15.57 10.44
N LEU A 194 10.08 14.56 10.38
CA LEU A 194 10.39 13.22 10.87
C LEU A 194 11.52 12.57 10.09
N ALA A 195 11.56 12.74 8.76
CA ALA A 195 12.65 12.27 7.93
C ALA A 195 13.98 12.96 8.30
N GLY A 196 13.98 14.28 8.47
CA GLY A 196 15.15 15.04 8.91
C GLY A 196 15.64 14.62 10.31
N LEU A 197 14.72 14.40 11.25
CA LEU A 197 15.03 13.90 12.58
C LEU A 197 15.64 12.49 12.53
N SER A 198 15.10 11.61 11.68
CA SER A 198 15.63 10.24 11.53
C SER A 198 17.07 10.25 11.03
N PHE A 199 17.43 11.20 10.15
CA PHE A 199 18.80 11.38 9.67
C PHE A 199 19.72 11.93 10.76
N ALA A 200 19.25 12.88 11.56
CA ALA A 200 20.02 13.45 12.67
C ALA A 200 20.26 12.44 13.82
N LEU A 201 19.33 11.52 14.04
CA LEU A 201 19.42 10.47 15.06
C LEU A 201 20.07 9.18 14.56
N ALA A 202 20.36 9.07 13.26
CA ALA A 202 21.01 7.90 12.71
C ALA A 202 22.41 7.78 13.34
N PRO A 203 22.75 6.64 13.98
CA PRO A 203 24.09 6.45 14.51
C PRO A 203 25.10 6.55 13.36
N ASP A 204 26.16 7.32 13.61
CA ASP A 204 27.26 7.59 12.68
C ASP A 204 27.80 6.25 12.12
N VAL A 205 27.41 5.87 10.90
CA VAL A 205 27.87 4.65 10.24
C VAL A 205 29.31 4.89 9.79
N ARG A 206 30.24 4.91 10.73
CA ARG A 206 31.66 4.93 10.41
C ARG A 206 32.01 3.56 9.81
N PRO A 207 32.63 3.50 8.62
CA PRO A 207 33.14 2.24 8.11
C PRO A 207 34.13 1.70 9.14
N ARG A 208 33.91 0.48 9.63
CA ARG A 208 34.91 -0.23 10.43
C ARG A 208 36.09 -0.49 9.49
N ALA A 209 37.20 0.21 9.74
CA ALA A 209 38.49 0.00 9.08
C ALA A 209 39.02 -1.40 9.36
#